data_AF-A0A8J1VTC2-F1
#
_entry.id   AF-A0A8J1VTC2-F1
#
_cell.length_a   1.000
_cell.length_b   1.000
_cell.length_c   1.000
_cell.angle_alpha   90.00
_cell.angle_beta   90.00
_cell.angle_gamma   90.00
#
_symmetry.space_group_name_H-M   'P 1'
#
loop_
_entity.id
_entity.type
_entity.pdbx_description
1 polymer ?
#
loop_
_entity_poly.entity_id
_entity_poly.type
_entity_poly.pdbx_seq_one_letter_code
_entity_poly.pdbx_strand_id
1 'polypeptide(L)'
;MSPSGLSPSAKIQVAHDLRRTIRELKDRGLIVAAKWASEHLSALPRECRLAPHLPFSPPPQPQQPHPASSPQPGPRQSIGDFLPSPGPVDASLAGPSLAMTSHGVEMEEEEDLLEEDEFQLARSYFDMKEFDRVAHTLKNAHARGSRARFLRAYSLYLSADRKAQEALPHFLDTKEERIALYPSLNPLIAELAEETEPYLVYLRGVLHMRLDQRHKAIACFTASIKERPYNWSCWSQLAQMVNSADLFIELKESLPSSPMLTFFAITVMLDLHTATDLVMNMIAELFDIFPGSVHLKAQKAMVYYHMRDFETAEKEFDAVQSADPYRMEEVDIYSNMLYVMDKRAKLGKLAHEYAEIDRNRAEVCCLI
;
A
#
# COMPACT_ATOMS: atom_id res chain seq x y z
N MET A 1 32.94 9.77 5.17
CA MET A 1 31.78 10.66 4.96
C MET A 1 31.29 10.45 3.54
N SER A 2 30.28 9.59 3.39
CA SER A 2 29.57 9.34 2.13
C SER A 2 28.11 9.68 2.42
N PRO A 3 27.36 10.32 1.50
CA PRO A 3 26.03 10.81 1.80
C PRO A 3 25.09 9.62 1.99
N SER A 4 24.78 9.26 3.24
CA SER A 4 23.90 8.17 3.64
C SER A 4 22.43 8.55 3.47
N GLY A 5 22.08 9.13 2.33
CA GLY A 5 20.72 9.57 2.03
C GLY A 5 20.34 9.17 0.62
N LEU A 6 19.10 8.72 0.43
CA LEU A 6 18.53 8.53 -0.91
C LEU A 6 18.72 9.80 -1.75
N SER A 7 19.12 9.61 -3.00
CA SER A 7 19.29 10.73 -3.93
C SER A 7 17.97 11.49 -4.10
N PRO A 8 18.01 12.80 -4.42
CA PRO A 8 16.78 13.58 -4.68
C PRO A 8 15.86 12.91 -5.71
N SER A 9 16.43 12.35 -6.78
CA SER A 9 15.68 11.61 -7.80
C SER A 9 14.98 10.37 -7.25
N ALA A 10 15.63 9.64 -6.33
CA ALA A 10 15.01 8.48 -5.69
C ALA A 10 13.85 8.89 -4.75
N LYS A 11 13.96 10.02 -4.04
CA LYS A 11 12.86 10.56 -3.22
C LYS A 11 11.66 10.99 -4.07
N ILE A 12 11.89 11.52 -5.28
CA ILE A 12 10.82 11.82 -6.25
C ILE A 12 10.12 10.53 -6.71
N GLN A 13 10.90 9.47 -7.00
CA GLN A 13 10.32 8.17 -7.37
C GLN A 13 9.45 7.59 -6.23
N VAL A 14 9.93 7.64 -4.98
CA VAL A 14 9.16 7.24 -3.80
C VAL A 14 7.82 7.99 -3.75
N ALA A 15 7.81 9.31 -3.99
CA ALA A 15 6.58 10.10 -4.00
C ALA A 15 5.59 9.63 -5.08
N HIS A 16 6.07 9.31 -6.27
CA HIS A 16 5.23 8.80 -7.36
C HIS A 16 4.68 7.40 -7.07
N ASP A 17 5.53 6.50 -6.59
CA ASP A 17 5.14 5.14 -6.25
C ASP A 17 4.09 5.13 -5.14
N LEU A 18 4.29 5.93 -4.08
CA LEU A 18 3.29 6.10 -3.02
C LEU A 18 1.96 6.62 -3.57
N ARG A 19 1.95 7.62 -4.46
CA ARG A 19 0.70 8.12 -5.08
C ARG A 19 -0.03 7.08 -5.89
N ARG A 20 0.71 6.30 -6.68
CA ARG A 20 0.15 5.21 -7.46
C ARG A 20 -0.47 4.16 -6.54
N THR A 21 0.28 3.72 -5.54
CA THR A 21 -0.18 2.73 -4.57
C THR A 21 -1.38 3.22 -3.76
N ILE A 22 -1.42 4.49 -3.34
CA ILE A 22 -2.57 5.06 -2.62
C ILE A 22 -3.86 4.93 -3.43
N ARG A 23 -3.82 5.23 -4.74
CA ARG A 23 -4.98 5.04 -5.62
C ARG A 23 -5.38 3.57 -5.70
N GLU A 24 -4.41 2.69 -5.99
CA GLU A 24 -4.64 1.25 -6.09
C GLU A 24 -5.22 0.64 -4.79
N LEU A 25 -4.79 1.11 -3.62
CA LEU A 25 -5.28 0.69 -2.31
C LEU A 25 -6.69 1.20 -2.02
N LYS A 26 -6.99 2.46 -2.37
CA LYS A 26 -8.33 3.05 -2.18
C LYS A 26 -9.38 2.34 -3.02
N ASP A 27 -9.07 2.07 -4.30
CA ASP A 27 -9.96 1.33 -5.20
C ASP A 27 -10.28 -0.07 -4.65
N ARG A 28 -9.30 -0.68 -3.96
CA ARG A 28 -9.40 -2.01 -3.34
C ARG A 28 -9.98 -2.00 -1.92
N GLY A 29 -10.30 -0.83 -1.35
CA GLY A 29 -10.85 -0.73 0.01
C GLY A 29 -9.85 -0.99 1.13
N LEU A 30 -8.55 -0.99 0.83
CA LEU A 30 -7.47 -1.18 1.80
C LEU A 30 -7.13 0.15 2.49
N ILE A 31 -8.11 0.72 3.19
CA ILE A 31 -8.08 2.10 3.69
C ILE A 31 -6.99 2.36 4.74
N VAL A 32 -6.66 1.38 5.59
CA VAL A 32 -5.62 1.53 6.62
C VAL A 32 -4.24 1.68 5.99
N ALA A 33 -3.93 0.84 5.00
CA ALA A 33 -2.68 0.96 4.25
C ALA A 33 -2.65 2.24 3.38
N ALA A 34 -3.79 2.64 2.81
CA ALA A 34 -3.91 3.89 2.06
C ALA A 34 -3.67 5.12 2.96
N LYS A 35 -4.21 5.11 4.20
CA LYS A 35 -3.94 6.13 5.23
C LYS A 35 -2.44 6.20 5.52
N TRP A 36 -1.83 5.07 5.89
CA TRP A 36 -0.41 4.99 6.21
C TRP A 36 0.48 5.51 5.07
N ALA A 37 0.20 5.09 3.83
CA ALA A 37 0.94 5.55 2.66
C ALA A 37 0.75 7.05 2.40
N SER A 38 -0.45 7.59 2.67
CA SER A 38 -0.75 9.02 2.53
C SER A 38 -0.04 9.88 3.58
N GLU A 39 0.06 9.40 4.82
CA GLU A 39 0.83 10.07 5.88
C GLU A 39 2.30 10.19 5.51
N HIS A 40 2.92 9.10 5.03
CA HIS A 40 4.32 9.14 4.60
C HIS A 40 4.54 9.91 3.31
N LEU A 41 3.59 9.87 2.36
CA LEU A 41 3.65 10.77 1.21
C LEU A 41 3.64 12.22 1.67
N SER A 42 2.79 12.60 2.62
CA SER A 42 2.71 13.97 3.17
C SER A 42 4.00 14.37 3.91
N ALA A 43 4.66 13.41 4.55
CA ALA A 43 5.92 13.60 5.27
C ALA A 43 7.13 13.86 4.36
N LEU A 44 7.03 13.61 3.05
CA LEU A 44 8.09 13.91 2.09
C LEU A 44 8.25 15.44 1.88
N PRO A 45 9.49 15.91 1.61
CA PRO A 45 9.75 17.30 1.24
C PRO A 45 8.86 17.77 0.08
N ARG A 46 8.45 19.04 0.13
CA ARG A 46 7.50 19.62 -0.83
C ARG A 46 8.03 19.54 -2.26
N GLU A 47 9.34 19.71 -2.44
CA GLU A 47 10.03 19.71 -3.73
C GLU A 47 9.94 18.32 -4.38
N CYS A 48 10.14 17.26 -3.58
CA CYS A 48 10.06 15.88 -4.05
C CYS A 48 8.62 15.52 -4.46
N ARG A 49 7.63 16.08 -3.77
CA ARG A 49 6.21 15.88 -4.11
C ARG A 49 5.82 16.61 -5.40
N LEU A 50 6.26 17.85 -5.60
CA LEU A 50 5.84 18.65 -6.76
C LEU A 50 6.56 18.29 -8.06
N ALA A 51 7.72 17.64 -7.96
CA ALA A 51 8.48 17.27 -9.15
C ALA A 51 7.66 16.39 -10.11
N PRO A 52 7.63 16.71 -11.41
CA PRO A 52 7.04 15.82 -12.40
C PRO A 52 7.79 14.49 -12.38
N HIS A 53 7.08 13.38 -12.59
CA HIS A 53 7.74 12.09 -12.82
C HIS A 53 8.60 12.26 -14.07
N LEU A 54 9.93 12.24 -13.92
CA LEU A 54 10.88 12.29 -15.03
C LEU A 54 11.40 10.87 -15.24
N PRO A 55 10.71 10.02 -16.04
CA PRO A 55 11.19 8.68 -16.33
C PRO A 55 12.19 8.73 -17.48
N PHE A 56 13.21 9.59 -17.46
CA PHE A 56 14.31 9.49 -18.44
C PHE A 56 15.52 10.33 -18.00
N SER A 57 16.60 9.63 -17.63
CA SER A 57 17.94 10.12 -17.97
C SER A 57 18.27 9.51 -19.33
N PRO A 58 18.35 10.27 -20.43
CA PRO A 58 18.82 9.69 -21.68
C PRO A 58 20.24 9.15 -21.48
N PRO A 59 20.59 7.98 -22.05
CA PRO A 59 21.95 7.47 -21.96
C PRO A 59 22.91 8.51 -22.58
N PRO A 60 24.14 8.65 -22.05
CA PRO A 60 25.13 9.54 -22.67
C PRO A 60 25.34 9.09 -24.12
N GLN A 61 24.90 9.92 -25.07
CA GLN A 61 25.17 9.68 -26.47
C GLN A 61 26.69 9.65 -26.65
N PRO A 62 27.27 8.58 -27.21
CA PRO A 62 28.67 8.61 -27.59
C PRO A 62 28.86 9.74 -28.60
N GLN A 63 29.75 10.68 -28.29
CA GLN A 63 30.18 11.73 -29.21
C GLN A 63 30.68 11.06 -30.49
N GLN A 64 29.89 11.12 -31.55
CA GLN A 64 30.37 10.75 -32.87
C GLN A 64 31.37 11.83 -33.33
N PRO A 65 32.60 11.46 -33.73
CA PRO A 65 33.55 12.41 -34.25
C PRO A 65 33.06 12.92 -35.62
N HIS A 66 33.08 14.25 -35.77
CA HIS A 66 32.86 14.95 -37.03
C HIS A 66 33.74 14.38 -38.15
N PRO A 67 33.22 14.13 -39.37
CA PRO A 67 34.05 14.09 -40.55
C PRO A 67 34.20 15.50 -41.14
N ALA A 68 35.46 15.87 -41.39
CA ALA A 68 35.85 17.10 -42.08
C ALA A 68 35.75 16.95 -43.62
N SER A 69 35.55 18.10 -44.26
CA SER A 69 35.89 18.49 -45.65
C SER A 69 35.11 17.96 -46.87
N SER A 70 34.21 18.84 -47.36
CA SER A 70 33.84 19.35 -48.71
C SER A 70 34.56 18.85 -50.00
N PRO A 71 34.02 19.02 -51.25
CA PRO A 71 33.61 20.33 -51.84
C PRO A 71 32.32 20.39 -52.75
N GLN A 72 31.93 21.65 -53.02
CA GLN A 72 30.78 22.27 -53.73
C GLN A 72 30.70 22.06 -55.28
N PRO A 73 29.89 22.80 -56.10
CA PRO A 73 28.45 23.16 -56.07
C PRO A 73 27.71 22.93 -57.43
N GLY A 74 26.37 22.88 -57.46
CA GLY A 74 25.56 22.89 -58.71
C GLY A 74 24.06 23.10 -58.46
N PRO A 75 23.28 23.68 -59.40
CA PRO A 75 22.25 24.68 -59.08
C PRO A 75 20.84 24.14 -58.82
N ARG A 76 20.08 24.92 -58.03
CA ARG A 76 18.63 24.81 -57.80
C ARG A 76 17.83 24.73 -59.10
N GLN A 77 16.78 23.91 -59.11
CA GLN A 77 15.57 24.19 -59.91
C GLN A 77 14.31 24.04 -59.04
N SER A 78 13.37 24.94 -59.30
CA SER A 78 12.06 25.13 -58.67
C SER A 78 10.98 24.84 -59.71
N ILE A 79 9.71 24.77 -59.24
CA ILE A 79 8.45 24.64 -60.00
C ILE A 79 8.22 23.20 -60.47
N GLY A 80 7.20 22.48 -60.01
CA GLY A 80 5.78 22.78 -60.21
C GLY A 80 5.25 21.77 -61.23
N ASP A 81 3.98 21.37 -61.08
CA ASP A 81 3.28 20.36 -61.90
C ASP A 81 3.56 18.90 -61.55
N PHE A 82 2.59 18.26 -60.87
CA PHE A 82 1.65 17.35 -61.54
C PHE A 82 0.71 16.76 -60.48
N LEU A 83 -0.49 17.34 -60.38
CA LEU A 83 -1.65 16.60 -59.86
C LEU A 83 -2.12 15.62 -60.94
N PRO A 84 -2.49 14.38 -60.57
CA PRO A 84 -3.61 13.72 -61.20
C PRO A 84 -4.78 13.58 -60.22
N SER A 85 -5.98 13.77 -60.77
CA SER A 85 -7.30 13.57 -60.15
C SER A 85 -7.53 12.14 -59.62
N PRO A 86 -8.52 11.95 -58.72
CA PRO A 86 -8.71 10.69 -57.99
C PRO A 86 -9.27 9.59 -58.91
N GLY A 87 -8.51 8.51 -59.05
CA GLY A 87 -8.97 7.24 -59.62
C GLY A 87 -9.81 6.44 -58.60
N PRO A 88 -10.53 5.40 -59.05
CA PRO A 88 -11.53 4.70 -58.26
C PRO A 88 -10.89 4.03 -57.05
N VAL A 89 -11.50 4.23 -55.88
CA VAL A 89 -11.07 3.61 -54.62
C VAL A 89 -11.15 2.09 -54.74
N ASP A 90 -9.99 1.46 -54.74
CA ASP A 90 -9.82 0.02 -54.66
C ASP A 90 -10.25 -0.42 -53.25
N ALA A 91 -11.35 -1.17 -53.15
CA ALA A 91 -11.95 -1.65 -51.91
C ALA A 91 -11.18 -2.84 -51.30
N SER A 92 -9.84 -2.77 -51.23
CA SER A 92 -9.00 -3.84 -50.67
C SER A 92 -8.12 -3.44 -49.48
N LEU A 93 -8.32 -2.23 -48.93
CA LEU A 93 -7.75 -1.83 -47.63
C LEU A 93 -8.86 -1.71 -46.59
N ALA A 94 -9.60 -2.80 -46.37
CA ALA A 94 -10.37 -2.96 -45.13
C ALA A 94 -9.37 -3.20 -44.00
N GLY A 95 -9.03 -2.14 -43.25
CA GLY A 95 -8.48 -2.28 -41.91
C GLY A 95 -9.43 -3.08 -41.01
N PRO A 96 -8.98 -3.56 -39.84
CA PRO A 96 -9.83 -4.34 -38.95
C PRO A 96 -11.14 -3.58 -38.68
N SER A 97 -12.28 -4.21 -38.97
CA SER A 97 -13.60 -3.64 -38.70
C SER A 97 -13.74 -3.41 -37.20
N LEU A 98 -13.64 -2.14 -36.79
CA LEU A 98 -14.00 -1.71 -35.44
C LEU A 98 -15.52 -1.81 -35.32
N ALA A 99 -15.99 -2.67 -34.43
CA ALA A 99 -17.42 -2.82 -34.18
C ALA A 99 -17.91 -1.60 -33.39
N MET A 100 -18.87 -0.86 -33.94
CA MET A 100 -19.43 0.36 -33.36
C MET A 100 -20.83 0.09 -32.82
N THR A 101 -21.19 0.72 -31.71
CA THR A 101 -22.50 0.59 -31.09
C THR A 101 -23.50 1.56 -31.72
N SER A 102 -24.79 1.43 -31.38
CA SER A 102 -25.84 2.31 -31.92
C SER A 102 -25.65 3.79 -31.58
N HIS A 103 -24.79 4.10 -30.61
CA HIS A 103 -24.45 5.46 -30.17
C HIS A 103 -23.13 5.98 -30.73
N GLY A 104 -22.48 5.25 -31.64
CA GLY A 104 -21.25 5.68 -32.30
C GLY A 104 -20.01 5.62 -31.40
N VAL A 105 -20.06 4.81 -30.33
CA VAL A 105 -18.92 4.47 -29.47
C VAL A 105 -18.36 3.12 -29.92
N GLU A 106 -17.06 2.92 -29.81
CA GLU A 106 -16.46 1.60 -30.05
C GLU A 106 -17.01 0.60 -29.02
N MET A 107 -17.35 -0.63 -29.44
CA MET A 107 -17.94 -1.62 -28.52
C MET A 107 -17.07 -1.89 -27.29
N GLU A 108 -15.74 -1.89 -27.46
CA GLU A 108 -14.77 -2.05 -26.37
C GLU A 108 -14.82 -0.88 -25.38
N GLU A 109 -14.98 0.36 -25.87
CA GLU A 109 -15.13 1.55 -25.02
C GLU A 109 -16.46 1.54 -24.25
N GLU A 110 -17.55 1.05 -24.86
CA GLU A 110 -18.85 0.93 -24.16
C GLU A 110 -18.81 -0.13 -23.05
N GLU A 111 -18.17 -1.28 -23.30
CA GLU A 111 -17.97 -2.32 -22.28
C GLU A 111 -17.12 -1.81 -21.12
N ASP A 112 -16.03 -1.09 -21.38
CA ASP A 112 -15.19 -0.46 -20.36
C ASP A 112 -15.97 0.54 -19.49
N LEU A 113 -16.84 1.34 -20.10
CA LEU A 113 -17.70 2.29 -19.38
C LEU A 113 -18.70 1.58 -18.48
N LEU A 114 -19.38 0.54 -18.98
CA LEU A 114 -20.32 -0.24 -18.19
C LEU A 114 -19.63 -0.98 -17.03
N GLU A 115 -18.41 -1.50 -17.25
CA GLU A 115 -17.59 -2.09 -16.19
C GLU A 115 -17.21 -1.08 -15.11
N GLU A 116 -16.88 0.15 -15.48
CA GLU A 116 -16.61 1.24 -14.53
C GLU A 116 -17.86 1.59 -13.71
N ASP A 117 -19.01 1.75 -14.34
CA ASP A 117 -20.29 2.05 -13.66
C ASP A 117 -20.64 0.98 -12.62
N GLU A 118 -20.52 -0.30 -13.00
CA GLU A 118 -20.72 -1.40 -12.08
C GLU A 118 -19.69 -1.43 -10.93
N PHE A 119 -18.43 -1.12 -11.22
CA PHE A 119 -17.39 -1.04 -10.21
C PHE A 119 -17.68 0.08 -9.20
N GLN A 120 -18.11 1.26 -9.65
CA GLN A 120 -18.46 2.38 -8.77
C GLN A 120 -19.69 2.08 -7.90
N LEU A 121 -20.68 1.38 -8.45
CA LEU A 121 -21.82 0.89 -7.67
C LEU A 121 -21.37 -0.09 -6.58
N ALA A 122 -20.53 -1.06 -6.95
CA ALA A 122 -19.96 -2.03 -6.03
C ALA A 122 -19.09 -1.35 -4.96
N ARG A 123 -18.33 -0.30 -5.31
CA ARG A 123 -17.54 0.51 -4.37
C ARG A 123 -18.44 1.21 -3.36
N SER A 124 -19.56 1.75 -3.80
CA SER A 124 -20.55 2.39 -2.92
C SER A 124 -21.13 1.40 -1.91
N TYR A 125 -21.49 0.18 -2.34
CA TYR A 125 -21.92 -0.89 -1.43
C TYR A 125 -20.81 -1.32 -0.46
N PHE A 126 -19.56 -1.37 -0.92
CA PHE A 126 -18.41 -1.73 -0.08
C PHE A 126 -18.22 -0.71 1.05
N ASP A 127 -18.31 0.58 0.73
CA ASP A 127 -18.14 1.65 1.72
C ASP A 127 -19.26 1.63 2.76
N MET A 128 -20.48 1.24 2.37
CA MET A 128 -21.61 0.99 3.25
C MET A 128 -21.57 -0.35 4.00
N LYS A 129 -20.49 -1.14 3.85
CA LYS A 129 -20.29 -2.46 4.49
C LYS A 129 -21.30 -3.53 4.05
N GLU A 130 -21.88 -3.38 2.87
CA GLU A 130 -22.83 -4.32 2.27
C GLU A 130 -22.11 -5.37 1.39
N PHE A 131 -21.20 -6.13 2.00
CA PHE A 131 -20.25 -6.99 1.27
C PHE A 131 -20.89 -8.06 0.38
N ASP A 132 -22.02 -8.64 0.79
CA ASP A 132 -22.74 -9.63 -0.04
C ASP A 132 -23.31 -8.99 -1.32
N ARG A 133 -23.72 -7.72 -1.28
CA ARG A 133 -24.18 -6.97 -2.47
C ARG A 133 -23.02 -6.69 -3.42
N VAL A 134 -21.85 -6.34 -2.89
CA VAL A 134 -20.62 -6.17 -3.69
C VAL A 134 -20.32 -7.44 -4.47
N ALA A 135 -20.32 -8.59 -3.78
CA ALA A 135 -20.04 -9.88 -4.40
C ALA A 135 -21.09 -10.25 -5.47
N HIS A 136 -22.36 -9.89 -5.24
CA HIS A 136 -23.44 -10.10 -6.20
C HIS A 136 -23.31 -9.21 -7.45
N THR A 137 -23.08 -7.91 -7.27
CA THR A 137 -22.89 -6.96 -8.37
C THR A 137 -21.69 -7.35 -9.22
N LEU A 138 -20.59 -7.74 -8.57
CA LEU A 138 -19.36 -8.13 -9.25
C LEU A 138 -19.29 -9.62 -9.59
N LYS A 139 -20.40 -10.38 -9.60
CA LYS A 139 -20.39 -11.84 -9.81
C LYS A 139 -19.62 -12.31 -11.06
N ASN A 140 -19.61 -11.50 -12.12
CA ASN A 140 -18.91 -11.78 -13.37
C ASN A 140 -17.49 -11.17 -13.41
N ALA A 141 -16.92 -10.78 -12.26
CA ALA A 141 -15.63 -10.11 -12.18
C ALA A 141 -14.47 -10.91 -12.78
N HIS A 142 -14.60 -12.23 -12.95
CA HIS A 142 -13.57 -13.05 -13.62
C HIS A 142 -13.25 -12.58 -15.04
N ALA A 143 -14.22 -11.98 -15.74
CA ALA A 143 -14.02 -11.38 -17.05
C ALA A 143 -13.53 -9.92 -16.99
N ARG A 144 -13.42 -9.34 -15.78
CA ARG A 144 -13.17 -7.91 -15.54
C ARG A 144 -11.75 -7.63 -15.05
N GLY A 145 -11.41 -6.34 -14.99
CA GLY A 145 -10.14 -5.85 -14.46
C GLY A 145 -9.79 -6.30 -13.04
N SER A 146 -8.50 -6.29 -12.70
CA SER A 146 -7.98 -6.83 -11.43
C SER A 146 -8.56 -6.18 -10.17
N ARG A 147 -8.91 -4.89 -10.23
CA ARG A 147 -9.55 -4.17 -9.12
C ARG A 147 -10.93 -4.73 -8.76
N ALA A 148 -11.74 -5.10 -9.75
CA ALA A 148 -13.08 -5.65 -9.54
C ALA A 148 -13.00 -7.07 -8.96
N ARG A 149 -12.09 -7.90 -9.51
CA ARG A 149 -11.77 -9.23 -8.97
C ARG A 149 -11.36 -9.15 -7.51
N PHE A 150 -10.43 -8.24 -7.18
CA PHE A 150 -9.99 -8.03 -5.81
C PHE A 150 -11.16 -7.59 -4.91
N LEU A 151 -11.93 -6.58 -5.31
CA LEU A 151 -13.00 -6.04 -4.46
C LEU A 151 -14.09 -7.08 -4.18
N ARG A 152 -14.43 -7.91 -5.17
CA ARG A 152 -15.33 -9.07 -4.99
C ARG A 152 -14.76 -10.06 -3.99
N ALA A 153 -13.55 -10.56 -4.24
CA ALA A 153 -12.93 -11.59 -3.41
C ALA A 153 -12.74 -11.09 -1.97
N TYR A 154 -12.33 -9.84 -1.80
CA TYR A 154 -12.17 -9.22 -0.50
C TYR A 154 -13.50 -9.04 0.23
N SER A 155 -14.59 -8.71 -0.50
CA SER A 155 -15.93 -8.63 0.09
C SER A 155 -16.47 -10.00 0.53
N LEU A 156 -16.23 -11.04 -0.28
CA LEU A 156 -16.58 -12.41 0.12
C LEU A 156 -15.85 -12.81 1.41
N TYR A 157 -14.56 -12.50 1.49
CA TYR A 157 -13.77 -12.70 2.70
C TYR A 157 -14.34 -11.92 3.90
N LEU A 158 -14.58 -10.61 3.78
CA LEU A 158 -15.10 -9.78 4.86
C LEU A 158 -16.50 -10.22 5.32
N SER A 159 -17.36 -10.63 4.39
CA SER A 159 -18.69 -11.19 4.70
C SER A 159 -18.57 -12.49 5.50
N ALA A 160 -17.69 -13.39 5.08
CA ALA A 160 -17.44 -14.65 5.78
C ALA A 160 -16.81 -14.42 7.17
N ASP A 161 -15.84 -13.51 7.28
CA ASP A 161 -15.17 -13.15 8.54
C ASP A 161 -16.16 -12.55 9.54
N ARG A 162 -17.04 -11.64 9.09
CA ARG A 162 -18.12 -11.08 9.93
C ARG A 162 -19.08 -12.17 10.42
N LYS A 163 -19.56 -13.03 9.52
CA LYS A 163 -20.49 -14.12 9.88
C LYS A 163 -19.85 -15.12 10.85
N ALA A 164 -18.55 -15.39 10.70
CA ALA A 164 -17.79 -16.21 11.63
C ALA A 164 -17.71 -15.55 13.01
N GLN A 165 -17.38 -14.25 13.08
CA GLN A 165 -17.31 -13.52 14.35
C GLN A 165 -18.67 -13.44 15.06
N GLU A 166 -19.77 -13.29 14.32
CA GLU A 166 -21.14 -13.25 14.87
C GLU A 166 -21.64 -14.63 15.33
N ALA A 167 -21.12 -15.72 14.76
CA ALA A 167 -21.48 -17.09 15.14
C ALA A 167 -20.85 -17.53 16.46
N LEU A 168 -19.80 -16.84 16.92
CA LEU A 168 -19.11 -17.11 18.17
C LEU A 168 -19.97 -16.58 19.34
N PRO A 169 -20.49 -17.46 20.22
CA PRO A 169 -21.40 -17.06 21.29
C PRO A 169 -20.71 -16.27 22.41
N HIS A 170 -19.38 -16.40 22.57
CA HIS A 170 -18.61 -15.80 23.66
C HIS A 170 -17.25 -15.25 23.21
N PHE A 171 -16.72 -14.29 23.98
CA PHE A 171 -15.43 -13.64 23.71
C PHE A 171 -14.20 -14.55 23.96
N LEU A 172 -14.37 -15.68 24.62
CA LEU A 172 -13.29 -16.57 25.10
C LEU A 172 -13.13 -17.85 24.26
N ASP A 173 -13.56 -17.83 23.00
CA ASP A 173 -13.48 -19.01 22.15
C ASP A 173 -12.03 -19.34 21.78
N THR A 174 -11.73 -20.63 21.70
CA THR A 174 -10.40 -21.16 21.43
C THR A 174 -9.92 -20.80 20.02
N LYS A 175 -8.62 -20.90 19.76
CA LYS A 175 -8.06 -20.66 18.42
C LYS A 175 -8.67 -21.65 17.41
N GLU A 176 -8.85 -22.89 17.83
CA GLU A 176 -9.38 -23.99 17.05
C GLU A 176 -10.85 -23.77 16.66
N GLU A 177 -11.70 -23.34 17.60
CA GLU A 177 -13.10 -23.01 17.34
C GLU A 177 -13.24 -21.87 16.32
N ARG A 178 -12.40 -20.85 16.42
CA ARG A 178 -12.37 -19.76 15.43
C ARG A 178 -11.95 -20.27 14.06
N ILE A 179 -10.90 -21.09 13.97
CA ILE A 179 -10.41 -21.66 12.71
C ILE A 179 -11.50 -22.52 12.03
N ALA A 180 -12.27 -23.26 12.82
CA ALA A 180 -13.33 -24.15 12.33
C ALA A 180 -14.48 -23.42 11.61
N LEU A 181 -14.61 -22.10 11.74
CA LEU A 181 -15.64 -21.30 11.06
C LEU A 181 -15.23 -20.84 9.64
N TYR A 182 -13.94 -20.92 9.32
CA TYR A 182 -13.38 -20.50 8.03
C TYR A 182 -13.30 -21.55 6.90
N PRO A 183 -13.77 -22.82 6.99
CA PRO A 183 -13.87 -23.71 5.84
C PRO A 183 -14.66 -23.13 4.66
N SER A 184 -15.56 -22.17 4.91
CA SER A 184 -16.26 -21.37 3.91
C SER A 184 -15.34 -20.56 2.98
N LEU A 185 -14.07 -20.34 3.37
CA LEU A 185 -13.06 -19.65 2.57
C LEU A 185 -12.34 -20.56 1.57
N ASN A 186 -12.46 -21.89 1.70
CA ASN A 186 -11.77 -22.84 0.80
C ASN A 186 -12.13 -22.67 -0.69
N PRO A 187 -13.41 -22.45 -1.08
CA PRO A 187 -13.74 -22.16 -2.47
C PRO A 187 -13.06 -20.90 -2.99
N LEU A 188 -12.94 -19.86 -2.16
CA LEU A 188 -12.26 -18.61 -2.52
C LEU A 188 -10.74 -18.81 -2.66
N ILE A 189 -10.13 -19.64 -1.82
CA ILE A 189 -8.71 -19.99 -1.96
C ILE A 189 -8.46 -20.75 -3.26
N ALA A 190 -9.35 -21.67 -3.62
CA ALA A 190 -9.27 -22.41 -4.88
C ALA A 190 -9.43 -21.47 -6.09
N GLU A 191 -10.36 -20.52 -6.02
CA GLU A 191 -10.55 -19.47 -7.03
C GLU A 191 -9.28 -18.65 -7.24
N LEU A 192 -8.60 -18.28 -6.16
CA LEU A 192 -7.38 -17.46 -6.20
C LEU A 192 -6.09 -18.26 -6.43
N ALA A 193 -6.15 -19.59 -6.59
CA ALA A 193 -4.96 -20.45 -6.57
C ALA A 193 -3.92 -20.10 -7.64
N GLU A 194 -4.37 -19.80 -8.87
CA GLU A 194 -3.52 -19.51 -10.03
C GLU A 194 -3.35 -18.00 -10.29
N GLU A 195 -3.85 -17.15 -9.39
CA GLU A 195 -3.73 -15.71 -9.57
C GLU A 195 -2.28 -15.23 -9.40
N THR A 196 -1.88 -14.35 -10.32
CA THR A 196 -0.55 -13.72 -10.37
C THR A 196 -0.59 -12.23 -10.04
N GLU A 197 -1.78 -11.61 -10.00
CA GLU A 197 -1.89 -10.18 -9.71
C GLU A 197 -1.50 -9.91 -8.24
N PRO A 198 -0.61 -8.93 -7.97
CA PRO A 198 0.00 -8.80 -6.65
C PRO A 198 -0.99 -8.61 -5.50
N TYR A 199 -2.06 -7.85 -5.68
CA TYR A 199 -3.05 -7.63 -4.63
C TYR A 199 -3.92 -8.88 -4.41
N LEU A 200 -4.26 -9.62 -5.47
CA LEU A 200 -4.94 -10.91 -5.33
C LEU A 200 -4.06 -11.96 -4.65
N VAL A 201 -2.77 -11.99 -4.96
CA VAL A 201 -1.78 -12.83 -4.25
C VAL A 201 -1.69 -12.43 -2.78
N TYR A 202 -1.68 -11.13 -2.47
CA TYR A 202 -1.78 -10.63 -1.09
C TYR A 202 -3.04 -11.14 -0.39
N LEU A 203 -4.21 -11.04 -1.04
CA LEU A 203 -5.47 -11.51 -0.47
C LEU A 203 -5.44 -13.03 -0.22
N ARG A 204 -4.88 -13.82 -1.14
CA ARG A 204 -4.64 -15.25 -0.95
C ARG A 204 -3.76 -15.51 0.27
N GLY A 205 -2.73 -14.69 0.48
CA GLY A 205 -1.90 -14.71 1.70
C GLY A 205 -2.71 -14.45 2.97
N VAL A 206 -3.62 -13.47 2.96
CA VAL A 206 -4.54 -13.20 4.09
C VAL A 206 -5.44 -14.40 4.39
N LEU A 207 -5.99 -15.05 3.36
CA LEU A 207 -6.80 -16.25 3.53
C LEU A 207 -5.99 -17.40 4.15
N HIS A 208 -4.78 -17.66 3.66
CA HIS A 208 -3.89 -18.66 4.26
C HIS A 208 -3.51 -18.32 5.69
N MET A 209 -3.29 -17.04 6.00
CA MET A 209 -3.00 -16.58 7.36
C MET A 209 -4.17 -16.87 8.31
N ARG A 210 -5.42 -16.62 7.86
CA ARG A 210 -6.63 -16.93 8.65
C ARG A 210 -6.83 -18.41 8.90
N LEU A 211 -6.40 -19.27 7.98
CA LEU A 211 -6.40 -20.73 8.14
C LEU A 211 -5.17 -21.28 8.86
N ASP A 212 -4.35 -20.43 9.48
CA ASP A 212 -3.09 -20.80 10.18
C ASP A 212 -2.06 -21.50 9.26
N GLN A 213 -2.19 -21.36 7.93
CA GLN A 213 -1.27 -21.89 6.93
C GLN A 213 -0.08 -20.96 6.71
N ARG A 214 0.70 -20.75 7.77
CA ARG A 214 1.77 -19.73 7.86
C ARG A 214 2.77 -19.74 6.71
N HIS A 215 3.29 -20.91 6.34
CA HIS A 215 4.29 -21.01 5.27
C HIS A 215 3.73 -20.53 3.91
N LYS A 216 2.48 -20.88 3.59
CA LYS A 216 1.82 -20.44 2.35
C LYS A 216 1.52 -18.95 2.38
N ALA A 217 1.11 -18.42 3.54
CA ALA A 217 0.87 -17.00 3.72
C ALA A 217 2.15 -16.18 3.48
N ILE A 218 3.27 -16.56 4.11
CA ILE A 218 4.57 -15.91 3.92
C ILE A 218 4.98 -15.92 2.45
N ALA A 219 4.89 -17.06 1.77
CA ALA A 219 5.22 -17.16 0.36
C ALA A 219 4.39 -16.21 -0.53
N CYS A 220 3.08 -16.11 -0.27
CA CYS A 220 2.20 -15.18 -0.98
C CYS A 220 2.57 -13.71 -0.70
N PHE A 221 2.81 -13.35 0.55
CA PHE A 221 3.19 -11.98 0.91
C PHE A 221 4.53 -11.58 0.28
N THR A 222 5.53 -12.45 0.35
CA THR A 222 6.84 -12.23 -0.29
C THR A 222 6.71 -12.04 -1.80
N ALA A 223 5.88 -12.84 -2.48
CA ALA A 223 5.62 -12.69 -3.91
C ALA A 223 4.93 -11.35 -4.24
N SER A 224 3.91 -10.97 -3.47
CA SER A 224 3.21 -9.68 -3.65
C SER A 224 4.14 -8.48 -3.41
N ILE A 225 5.01 -8.55 -2.40
CA ILE A 225 5.92 -7.45 -2.05
C ILE A 225 6.96 -7.20 -3.14
N LYS A 226 7.49 -8.27 -3.75
CA LYS A 226 8.47 -8.16 -4.84
C LYS A 226 7.93 -7.36 -6.02
N GLU A 227 6.66 -7.54 -6.34
CA GLU A 227 5.99 -6.81 -7.43
C GLU A 227 5.47 -5.43 -7.00
N ARG A 228 4.97 -5.29 -5.76
CA ARG A 228 4.41 -4.03 -5.23
C ARG A 228 4.98 -3.66 -3.87
N PRO A 229 6.23 -3.16 -3.81
CA PRO A 229 6.94 -2.90 -2.55
C PRO A 229 6.27 -1.83 -1.67
N TYR A 230 5.51 -0.90 -2.23
CA TYR A 230 4.88 0.19 -1.45
C TYR A 230 3.53 -0.19 -0.84
N ASN A 231 3.01 -1.39 -1.11
CA ASN A 231 1.80 -1.86 -0.46
C ASN A 231 2.07 -2.23 1.01
N TRP A 232 1.86 -1.28 1.93
CA TRP A 232 2.08 -1.50 3.36
C TRP A 232 1.21 -2.61 3.97
N SER A 233 0.02 -2.89 3.42
CA SER A 233 -0.83 -3.96 3.96
C SER A 233 -0.12 -5.30 3.91
N CYS A 234 0.70 -5.55 2.89
CA CYS A 234 1.42 -6.80 2.76
C CYS A 234 2.57 -6.92 3.77
N TRP A 235 3.32 -5.84 3.99
CA TRP A 235 4.38 -5.79 4.99
C TRP A 235 3.86 -5.93 6.42
N SER A 236 2.75 -5.25 6.74
CA SER A 236 2.12 -5.32 8.06
C SER A 236 1.60 -6.73 8.39
N GLN A 237 1.01 -7.43 7.42
CA GLN A 237 0.61 -8.82 7.63
C GLN A 237 1.83 -9.75 7.71
N LEU A 238 2.87 -9.51 6.90
CA LEU A 238 4.11 -10.29 6.98
C LEU A 238 4.80 -10.13 8.34
N ALA A 239 4.81 -8.92 8.92
CA ALA A 239 5.42 -8.65 10.24
C ALA A 239 4.79 -9.50 11.35
N GLN A 240 3.46 -9.62 11.36
CA GLN A 240 2.74 -10.51 12.29
C GLN A 240 3.10 -11.99 12.11
N MET A 241 3.59 -12.36 10.93
CA MET A 241 4.07 -13.71 10.64
C MET A 241 5.55 -13.91 10.97
N VAL A 242 6.24 -12.96 11.59
CA VAL A 242 7.63 -13.16 12.05
C VAL A 242 7.62 -13.44 13.55
N ASN A 243 8.23 -14.57 13.96
CA ASN A 243 8.30 -14.97 15.38
C ASN A 243 9.72 -15.36 15.83
N SER A 244 10.71 -15.25 14.96
CA SER A 244 12.10 -15.59 15.24
C SER A 244 13.03 -14.66 14.47
N ALA A 245 14.24 -14.46 15.01
CA ALA A 245 15.28 -13.69 14.34
C ALA A 245 15.74 -14.36 13.04
N ASP A 246 15.78 -15.70 12.99
CA ASP A 246 16.21 -16.45 11.80
C ASP A 246 15.28 -16.21 10.60
N LEU A 247 13.96 -16.28 10.83
CA LEU A 247 12.98 -15.99 9.79
C LEU A 247 13.06 -14.53 9.33
N PHE A 248 13.30 -13.60 10.26
CA PHE A 248 13.49 -12.19 9.91
C PHE A 248 14.70 -11.99 9.00
N ILE A 249 15.83 -12.64 9.29
CA ILE A 249 17.05 -12.56 8.49
C ILE A 249 16.80 -13.13 7.08
N GLU A 250 16.18 -14.31 6.97
CA GLU A 250 15.82 -14.94 5.70
C GLU A 250 14.92 -14.02 4.83
N LEU A 251 13.90 -13.42 5.45
CA LEU A 251 13.00 -12.50 4.76
C LEU A 251 13.74 -11.24 4.30
N LYS A 252 14.60 -10.68 5.15
CA LYS A 252 15.39 -9.48 4.81
C LYS A 252 16.31 -9.71 3.61
N GLU A 253 16.89 -10.90 3.47
CA GLU A 253 17.75 -11.25 2.34
C GLU A 253 16.98 -11.49 1.05
N SER A 254 15.74 -11.99 1.14
CA SER A 254 14.93 -12.35 -0.03
C SER A 254 14.05 -11.21 -0.58
N LEU A 255 13.84 -10.15 0.18
CA LEU A 255 12.96 -9.02 -0.14
C LEU A 255 13.71 -7.82 -0.74
N PRO A 256 13.04 -6.98 -1.55
CA PRO A 256 13.69 -5.85 -2.21
C PRO A 256 14.16 -4.79 -1.20
N SER A 257 15.41 -4.35 -1.34
CA SER A 257 15.95 -3.23 -0.57
C SER A 257 15.19 -1.95 -0.93
N SER A 258 14.48 -1.40 0.04
CA SER A 258 13.64 -0.21 -0.12
C SER A 258 13.39 0.43 1.25
N PRO A 259 12.95 1.70 1.33
CA PRO A 259 12.53 2.29 2.60
C PRO A 259 11.45 1.48 3.32
N MET A 260 10.61 0.76 2.55
CA MET A 260 9.56 -0.11 3.06
C MET A 260 10.13 -1.31 3.84
N LEU A 261 11.26 -1.88 3.39
CA LEU A 261 11.96 -2.93 4.12
C LEU A 261 12.50 -2.42 5.47
N THR A 262 12.95 -1.16 5.52
CA THR A 262 13.40 -0.51 6.76
C THR A 262 12.23 -0.31 7.73
N PHE A 263 11.06 0.16 7.26
CA PHE A 263 9.84 0.22 8.08
C PHE A 263 9.43 -1.14 8.62
N PHE A 264 9.43 -2.17 7.77
CA PHE A 264 9.14 -3.55 8.17
C PHE A 264 10.10 -4.04 9.24
N ALA A 265 11.39 -3.81 9.05
CA ALA A 265 12.43 -4.22 10.00
C ALA A 265 12.27 -3.53 11.36
N ILE A 266 11.98 -2.22 11.39
CA ILE A 266 11.70 -1.49 12.64
C ILE A 266 10.49 -2.12 13.35
N THR A 267 9.40 -2.37 12.61
CA THR A 267 8.17 -2.97 13.16
C THR A 267 8.47 -4.33 13.80
N VAL A 268 9.12 -5.23 13.06
CA VAL A 268 9.47 -6.57 13.55
C VAL A 268 10.40 -6.54 14.76
N MET A 269 11.41 -5.66 14.77
CA MET A 269 12.35 -5.58 15.89
C MET A 269 11.69 -5.00 17.15
N LEU A 270 10.77 -4.06 17.01
CA LEU A 270 9.97 -3.57 18.12
C LEU A 270 9.06 -4.67 18.68
N ASP A 271 8.38 -5.43 17.81
CA ASP A 271 7.52 -6.55 18.22
C ASP A 271 8.31 -7.69 18.90
N LEU A 272 9.51 -7.98 18.42
CA LEU A 272 10.42 -8.96 19.03
C LEU A 272 11.13 -8.42 20.29
N HIS A 273 10.84 -7.18 20.70
CA HIS A 273 11.46 -6.51 21.85
C HIS A 273 13.01 -6.43 21.75
N THR A 274 13.53 -6.32 20.52
CA THR A 274 14.97 -6.17 20.22
C THR A 274 15.33 -4.72 19.90
N ALA A 275 14.69 -3.79 20.61
CA ALA A 275 14.98 -2.35 20.54
C ALA A 275 16.46 -2.08 20.89
N THR A 276 17.18 -1.49 19.94
CA THR A 276 18.62 -1.24 20.03
C THR A 276 18.99 0.07 19.32
N ASP A 277 20.23 0.54 19.50
CA ASP A 277 20.77 1.68 18.75
C ASP A 277 20.69 1.49 17.23
N LEU A 278 20.68 0.24 16.75
CA LEU A 278 20.46 -0.08 15.34
C LEU A 278 19.08 0.41 14.86
N VAL A 279 18.03 0.16 15.65
CA VAL A 279 16.66 0.62 15.31
C VAL A 279 16.60 2.15 15.27
N MET A 280 17.29 2.82 16.20
CA MET A 280 17.39 4.28 16.22
C MET A 280 18.08 4.83 14.96
N ASN A 281 19.17 4.19 14.51
CA ASN A 281 19.86 4.57 13.28
C ASN A 281 18.96 4.37 12.05
N MET A 282 18.22 3.27 11.98
CA MET A 282 17.26 3.01 10.90
C MET A 282 16.13 4.06 10.88
N ILE A 283 15.64 4.48 12.05
CA ILE A 283 14.67 5.57 12.17
C ILE A 283 15.28 6.90 11.69
N ALA A 284 16.54 7.19 12.04
CA ALA A 284 17.23 8.39 11.59
C ALA A 284 17.39 8.42 10.05
N GLU A 285 17.78 7.30 9.44
CA GLU A 285 17.84 7.14 7.98
C GLU A 285 16.47 7.37 7.31
N LEU A 286 15.39 6.88 7.93
CA LEU A 286 14.04 7.14 7.43
C LEU A 286 13.62 8.61 7.61
N PHE A 287 14.05 9.30 8.66
CA PHE A 287 13.79 10.74 8.83
C PHE A 287 14.48 11.59 7.76
N ASP A 288 15.63 11.16 7.23
CA ASP A 288 16.26 11.84 6.09
C ASP A 288 15.38 11.80 4.83
N ILE A 289 14.50 10.80 4.72
CA ILE A 289 13.56 10.64 3.61
C ILE A 289 12.22 11.31 3.95
N PHE A 290 11.67 11.03 5.14
CA PHE A 290 10.34 11.41 5.62
C PHE A 290 10.43 12.31 6.87
N PRO A 291 11.00 13.53 6.77
CA PRO A 291 11.29 14.37 7.93
C PRO A 291 10.05 14.77 8.73
N GLY A 292 8.88 14.85 8.07
CA GLY A 292 7.60 15.21 8.71
C GLY A 292 6.83 14.03 9.31
N SER A 293 7.38 12.81 9.35
CA SER A 293 6.61 11.62 9.70
C SER A 293 6.32 11.55 11.20
N VAL A 294 5.05 11.69 11.58
CA VAL A 294 4.59 11.49 12.96
C VAL A 294 4.70 10.02 13.36
N HIS A 295 4.45 9.10 12.43
CA HIS A 295 4.63 7.67 12.65
C HIS A 295 6.08 7.35 13.07
N LEU A 296 7.10 7.89 12.38
CA LEU A 296 8.50 7.67 12.77
C LEU A 296 8.83 8.24 14.16
N LYS A 297 8.22 9.37 14.54
CA LYS A 297 8.36 9.93 15.91
C LYS A 297 7.76 8.99 16.95
N ALA A 298 6.58 8.42 16.68
CA ALA A 298 5.97 7.42 17.55
C ALA A 298 6.82 6.15 17.66
N GLN A 299 7.37 5.65 16.56
CA GLN A 299 8.29 4.51 16.57
C GLN A 299 9.57 4.82 17.36
N LYS A 300 10.10 6.04 17.28
CA LYS A 300 11.23 6.49 18.11
C LYS A 300 10.89 6.49 19.61
N ALA A 301 9.70 6.99 19.97
CA ALA A 301 9.20 6.96 21.34
C ALA A 301 9.07 5.52 21.87
N MET A 302 8.57 4.61 21.02
CA MET A 302 8.48 3.17 21.30
C MET A 302 9.85 2.52 21.58
N VAL A 303 10.89 2.89 20.82
CA VAL A 303 12.25 2.39 21.07
C VAL A 303 12.74 2.82 22.46
N TYR A 304 12.59 4.10 22.82
CA TYR A 304 12.97 4.58 24.16
C TYR A 304 12.16 3.91 25.27
N TYR A 305 10.86 3.70 25.04
CA TYR A 305 9.99 2.97 25.97
C TYR A 305 10.51 1.54 26.20
N HIS A 306 10.85 0.80 25.15
CA HIS A 306 11.43 -0.55 25.28
C HIS A 306 12.82 -0.55 25.94
N MET A 307 13.62 0.49 25.71
CA MET A 307 14.90 0.71 26.41
C MET A 307 14.73 1.16 27.87
N ARG A 308 13.50 1.39 28.32
CA ARG A 308 13.14 1.91 29.66
C ARG A 308 13.68 3.32 29.96
N ASP A 309 14.00 4.09 28.93
CA ASP A 309 14.26 5.53 29.05
C ASP A 309 12.94 6.28 28.97
N PHE A 310 12.16 6.21 30.05
CA PHE A 310 10.82 6.76 30.10
C PHE A 310 10.79 8.30 30.01
N GLU A 311 11.84 8.98 30.49
CA GLU A 311 11.90 10.44 30.42
C GLU A 311 12.05 10.93 28.97
N THR A 312 12.89 10.27 28.17
CA THR A 312 13.03 10.60 26.75
C THR A 312 11.82 10.12 25.96
N ALA A 313 11.30 8.92 26.24
CA ALA A 313 10.10 8.40 25.61
C ALA A 313 8.91 9.35 25.78
N GLU A 314 8.69 9.88 26.98
CA GLU A 314 7.62 10.86 27.24
C GLU A 314 7.76 12.12 26.41
N LYS A 315 8.97 12.69 26.29
CA LYS A 315 9.19 13.89 25.47
C LYS A 315 8.85 13.64 24.01
N GLU A 316 9.20 12.46 23.48
CA GLU A 316 8.88 12.08 22.11
C GLU A 316 7.37 11.82 21.94
N PHE A 317 6.70 11.16 22.89
CA PHE A 317 5.24 10.99 22.88
C PHE A 317 4.48 12.33 22.97
N ASP A 318 4.95 13.27 23.81
CA ASP A 318 4.39 14.62 23.87
C ASP A 318 4.56 15.36 22.53
N ALA A 319 5.70 15.18 21.86
CA ALA A 319 5.94 15.75 20.54
C ALA A 319 5.06 15.10 19.45
N VAL A 320 4.74 13.82 19.58
CA VAL A 320 3.76 13.13 18.72
C VAL A 320 2.37 13.71 18.94
N GLN A 321 1.90 13.79 20.18
CA GLN A 321 0.58 14.34 20.51
C GLN A 321 0.46 15.81 20.08
N SER A 322 1.52 16.60 20.24
CA SER A 322 1.53 18.00 19.79
C SER A 322 1.49 18.14 18.26
N ALA A 323 2.07 17.18 17.53
CA ALA A 323 2.08 17.18 16.07
C ALA A 323 0.78 16.65 15.45
N ASP A 324 0.12 15.70 16.11
CA ASP A 324 -1.14 15.10 15.70
C ASP A 324 -2.05 14.82 16.92
N PRO A 325 -2.82 15.83 17.39
CA PRO A 325 -3.60 15.73 18.63
C PRO A 325 -4.74 14.71 18.63
N TYR A 326 -5.17 14.27 17.45
CA TYR A 326 -6.24 13.29 17.28
C TYR A 326 -5.70 11.89 16.95
N ARG A 327 -4.38 11.73 16.96
CA ARG A 327 -3.72 10.44 16.82
C ARG A 327 -4.04 9.58 18.05
N MET A 328 -4.55 8.39 17.79
CA MET A 328 -4.97 7.45 18.82
C MET A 328 -4.12 6.17 18.84
N GLU A 329 -3.24 6.00 17.85
CA GLU A 329 -2.33 4.86 17.85
C GLU A 329 -1.30 4.98 19.00
N GLU A 330 -0.95 3.84 19.60
CA GLU A 330 0.03 3.70 20.70
C GLU A 330 -0.31 4.46 22.01
N VAL A 331 -1.55 4.97 22.13
CA VAL A 331 -2.02 5.69 23.33
C VAL A 331 -2.07 4.79 24.57
N ASP A 332 -2.41 3.52 24.38
CA ASP A 332 -2.39 2.48 25.41
C ASP A 332 -0.99 2.28 26.02
N ILE A 333 0.03 2.28 25.17
CA ILE A 333 1.44 2.16 25.58
C ILE A 333 1.87 3.44 26.30
N TYR A 334 1.49 4.60 25.78
CA TYR A 334 1.77 5.88 26.42
C TYR A 334 1.12 5.98 27.80
N SER A 335 -0.14 5.55 27.97
CA SER A 335 -0.81 5.52 29.27
C SER A 335 -0.15 4.55 30.25
N ASN A 336 0.24 3.36 29.78
CA ASN A 336 0.95 2.38 30.62
C ASN A 336 2.27 2.97 31.14
N MET A 337 3.02 3.66 30.28
CA MET A 337 4.24 4.35 30.68
C MET A 337 3.98 5.44 31.73
N LEU A 338 2.99 6.33 31.51
CA LEU A 338 2.66 7.38 32.46
C LEU A 338 2.19 6.84 33.81
N TYR A 339 1.48 5.71 33.80
CA TYR A 339 1.10 4.98 35.01
C TYR A 339 2.33 4.48 35.78
N VAL A 340 3.29 3.84 35.09
CA VAL A 340 4.54 3.36 35.70
C VAL A 340 5.39 4.51 36.26
N MET A 341 5.36 5.68 35.62
CA MET A 341 6.03 6.90 36.11
C MET A 341 5.27 7.64 37.23
N ASP A 342 4.12 7.13 37.68
CA ASP A 342 3.21 7.76 38.66
C ASP A 342 2.76 9.20 38.28
N LYS A 343 2.64 9.49 36.98
CA LYS A 343 2.22 10.80 36.45
C LYS A 343 0.70 10.96 36.39
N ARG A 344 0.03 10.75 37.54
CA ARG A 344 -1.44 10.68 37.66
C ARG A 344 -2.19 11.87 37.06
N ALA A 345 -1.70 13.09 37.27
CA ALA A 345 -2.36 14.29 36.74
C ALA A 345 -2.35 14.34 35.21
N LYS A 346 -1.23 13.96 34.58
CA LYS A 346 -1.10 13.92 33.13
C LYS A 346 -1.93 12.79 32.53
N LEU A 347 -1.88 11.61 33.15
CA LEU A 347 -2.68 10.45 32.75
C LEU A 347 -4.18 10.75 32.83
N GLY A 348 -4.66 11.38 33.91
CA GLY A 348 -6.06 11.75 34.07
C GLY A 348 -6.53 12.78 33.04
N LYS A 349 -5.67 13.76 32.70
CA LYS A 349 -5.94 14.72 31.62
C LYS A 349 -6.04 14.01 30.27
N LEU A 350 -5.07 13.15 29.97
CA LEU A 350 -5.02 12.35 28.74
C LEU A 350 -6.28 11.48 28.57
N ALA A 351 -6.74 10.88 29.68
CA ALA A 351 -7.96 10.07 29.70
C ALA A 351 -9.21 10.85 29.36
N HIS A 352 -9.35 12.05 29.91
CA HIS A 352 -10.49 12.88 29.60
C HIS A 352 -10.48 13.30 28.13
N GLU A 353 -9.34 13.77 27.61
CA GLU A 353 -9.19 14.22 26.22
C GLU A 353 -9.51 13.10 25.21
N TYR A 354 -8.98 11.89 25.40
CA TYR A 354 -9.25 10.80 24.47
C TYR A 354 -10.66 10.20 24.62
N ALA A 355 -11.24 10.19 25.82
CA ALA A 355 -12.63 9.78 26.01
C ALA A 355 -13.63 10.72 25.32
N GLU A 356 -13.29 12.02 25.18
CA GLU A 356 -14.10 12.97 24.40
C GLU A 356 -13.99 12.74 22.88
N ILE A 357 -12.86 12.23 22.40
CA ILE A 357 -12.64 11.98 20.96
C ILE A 357 -13.35 10.70 20.51
N ASP A 358 -13.05 9.55 21.13
CA ASP A 358 -13.68 8.27 20.78
C ASP A 358 -13.62 7.27 21.94
N ARG A 359 -14.71 7.18 22.71
CA ARG A 359 -14.80 6.30 23.88
C ARG A 359 -14.84 4.80 23.56
N ASN A 360 -15.28 4.42 22.35
CA ASN A 360 -15.52 3.01 22.03
C ASN A 360 -14.32 2.33 21.39
N ARG A 361 -13.24 3.07 21.20
CA ARG A 361 -11.99 2.56 20.64
C ARG A 361 -11.21 1.76 21.69
N ALA A 362 -10.67 0.61 21.30
CA ALA A 362 -10.01 -0.32 22.22
C ALA A 362 -8.85 0.32 23.00
N GLU A 363 -8.04 1.14 22.32
CA GLU A 363 -6.93 1.88 22.92
C GLU A 363 -7.40 2.83 24.03
N VAL A 364 -8.57 3.45 23.89
CA VAL A 364 -9.18 4.35 24.90
C VAL A 364 -9.82 3.55 26.03
N CYS A 365 -10.42 2.40 25.73
CA CYS A 365 -10.97 1.49 26.74
C CYS A 365 -9.91 0.97 27.72
N CYS A 366 -8.66 0.75 27.26
CA CYS A 366 -7.55 0.35 28.14
C CYS A 366 -7.08 1.47 29.07
N LEU A 367 -7.42 2.71 28.73
CA LEU A 367 -6.92 3.92 29.39
C LEU A 367 -7.88 4.41 30.48
N ILE A 368 -9.19 4.13 30.34
CA ILE A 368 -10.25 4.35 31.34
C ILE A 368 -10.25 3.22 32.37
#